data_AF-A0A5C4M423-F1
#
_entry.id   AF-A0A5C4M423-F1
#
_cell.length_a   1.000
_cell.length_b   1.000
_cell.length_c   1.000
_cell.angle_alpha   90.00
_cell.angle_beta   90.00
_cell.angle_gamma   90.00
#
_symmetry.space_group_name_H-M   'P 1'
#
loop_
_entity.id
_entity.type
_entity.pdbx_description
1 polymer ?
#
loop_
_entity_poly.entity_id
_entity_poly.type
_entity_poly.pdbx_seq_one_letter_code
_entity_poly.pdbx_strand_id
1 'polypeptide(L)'
;MIRFARFLTNNADPLERVEAVRSTRAEAVRVLMGGTKVNDDRQVWVIRAHGDFVNHRAALPGQPLRRADTLLMICDAGTLTVVDWGTGPQGADLHVLGPTYPLDAGG
;
A
#
# COMPACT_ATOMS: atom_id res chain seq x y z
N MET A 1 -8.81 -15.46 -7.50
CA MET A 1 -8.94 -14.83 -6.15
C MET A 1 -7.55 -14.58 -5.63
N ILE A 2 -7.17 -13.31 -5.46
CA ILE A 2 -5.76 -12.87 -5.40
C ILE A 2 -5.23 -13.01 -3.96
N ARG A 3 -4.02 -13.57 -3.79
CA ARG A 3 -3.37 -13.87 -2.49
C ARG A 3 -3.07 -12.65 -1.58
N PHE A 4 -3.45 -11.43 -1.96
CA PHE A 4 -3.14 -10.19 -1.22
C PHE A 4 -3.87 -10.07 0.12
N ALA A 5 -5.13 -10.51 0.20
CA ALA A 5 -5.91 -10.46 1.43
C ALA A 5 -5.20 -11.20 2.59
N ARG A 6 -4.54 -12.33 2.28
CA ARG A 6 -3.87 -13.16 3.29
C ARG A 6 -2.64 -12.51 3.94
N PHE A 7 -1.94 -11.63 3.22
CA PHE A 7 -0.80 -10.88 3.78
C PHE A 7 -1.27 -9.80 4.76
N LEU A 8 -2.37 -9.14 4.43
CA LEU A 8 -2.94 -8.06 5.24
C LEU A 8 -3.64 -8.58 6.51
N THR A 9 -4.25 -9.77 6.46
CA THR A 9 -4.92 -10.38 7.62
C THR A 9 -3.98 -10.90 8.71
N ASN A 10 -2.67 -11.04 8.46
CA ASN A 10 -1.73 -11.59 9.44
C ASN A 10 -1.48 -10.68 10.65
N ASN A 11 -1.84 -9.39 10.57
CA ASN A 11 -1.73 -8.45 11.70
C ASN A 11 -3.01 -8.34 12.54
N ALA A 12 -4.04 -9.15 12.27
CA ALA A 12 -5.31 -9.21 13.01
C ALA A 12 -6.14 -7.91 13.09
N ASP A 13 -5.66 -6.80 12.52
CA ASP A 13 -6.45 -5.57 12.41
C ASP A 13 -7.46 -5.69 11.25
N PRO A 14 -8.75 -5.42 11.49
CA PRO A 14 -9.77 -5.48 10.46
C PRO A 14 -9.48 -4.43 9.38
N LEU A 15 -9.46 -4.88 8.13
CA LEU A 15 -9.38 -4.00 6.98
C LEU A 15 -10.80 -3.55 6.65
N GLU A 16 -11.03 -2.25 6.58
CA GLU A 16 -12.35 -1.69 6.27
C GLU A 16 -12.60 -1.65 4.76
N ARG A 17 -11.56 -1.32 4.00
CA ARG A 17 -11.62 -1.18 2.54
C ARG A 17 -10.27 -1.44 1.92
N VAL A 18 -10.25 -2.18 0.82
CA VAL A 18 -9.04 -2.37 0.01
C VAL A 18 -9.35 -2.02 -1.43
N GLU A 19 -8.41 -1.34 -2.07
CA GLU A 19 -8.50 -0.92 -3.46
C GLU A 19 -7.14 -1.04 -4.13
N ALA A 20 -7.13 -1.28 -5.43
CA ALA A 20 -5.91 -1.44 -6.20
C ALA A 20 -5.97 -0.69 -7.53
N VAL A 21 -4.82 -0.26 -8.02
CA VAL A 21 -4.65 0.33 -9.35
C VAL A 21 -3.43 -0.29 -10.01
N ARG A 22 -3.51 -0.53 -11.32
CA ARG A 22 -2.37 -1.00 -12.11
C ARG A 22 -1.59 0.19 -12.63
N SER A 23 -0.27 0.19 -12.46
CA SER A 23 0.60 1.30 -12.88
C SER A 23 2.00 0.78 -13.22
N THR A 24 2.97 1.69 -13.35
CA THR A 24 4.41 1.39 -13.41
C THR A 24 5.07 1.75 -12.08
N ARG A 25 6.18 1.10 -11.74
CA ARG A 25 6.88 1.41 -10.48
C ARG A 25 7.36 2.86 -10.43
N ALA A 26 7.89 3.39 -11.53
CA ALA A 26 8.30 4.78 -11.63
C ALA A 26 7.16 5.76 -11.29
N GLU A 27 5.96 5.56 -11.86
CA GLU A 27 4.81 6.42 -11.60
C GLU A 27 4.25 6.24 -10.18
N ALA A 28 4.15 5.00 -9.70
CA ALA A 28 3.75 4.71 -8.34
C ALA A 28 4.67 5.40 -7.31
N VAL A 29 5.99 5.28 -7.47
CA VAL A 29 6.94 5.92 -6.55
C VAL A 29 6.91 7.45 -6.68
N ARG A 30 6.78 7.98 -7.90
CA ARG A 30 6.67 9.43 -8.12
C ARG A 30 5.49 10.04 -7.37
N VAL A 31 4.32 9.41 -7.48
CA VAL A 31 3.06 9.89 -6.88
C VAL A 31 3.02 9.64 -5.39
N LEU A 32 3.39 8.44 -4.94
CA LEU A 32 3.19 8.02 -3.55
C LEU A 32 4.33 8.43 -2.62
N MET A 33 5.53 8.61 -3.14
CA MET A 33 6.76 8.85 -2.35
C MET A 33 7.41 10.20 -2.65
N GLY A 34 6.69 11.13 -3.29
CA GLY A 34 7.15 12.51 -3.46
C GLY A 34 8.30 12.71 -4.45
N GLY A 35 8.39 11.88 -5.49
CA GLY A 35 9.27 12.16 -6.63
C GLY A 35 10.69 11.59 -6.56
N THR A 36 10.98 10.64 -5.68
CA THR A 36 12.26 9.91 -5.72
C THR A 36 12.40 9.23 -7.09
N LYS A 37 13.44 9.60 -7.85
CA LYS A 37 13.65 9.10 -9.20
C LYS A 37 13.96 7.60 -9.15
N VAL A 38 13.05 6.79 -9.67
CA VAL A 38 13.25 5.34 -9.83
C VAL A 38 13.34 5.04 -11.32
N ASN A 39 14.46 4.46 -11.75
CA ASN A 39 14.67 4.04 -13.14
C ASN A 39 14.21 2.58 -13.34
N ASP A 40 12.94 2.33 -13.04
CA ASP A 40 12.29 1.02 -13.15
C ASP A 40 10.82 1.26 -13.49
N ASP A 41 10.41 0.89 -14.71
CA ASP A 41 9.07 1.09 -15.27
C ASP A 41 8.25 -0.20 -15.29
N ARG A 42 8.71 -1.25 -14.59
CA ARG A 42 7.99 -2.52 -14.53
C ARG A 42 6.56 -2.33 -14.05
N GLN A 43 5.69 -3.19 -14.55
CA GLN A 43 4.28 -3.21 -14.20
C GLN A 43 4.10 -3.59 -12.73
N VAL A 44 3.32 -2.79 -12.01
CA VAL A 44 3.01 -3.00 -10.60
C VAL A 44 1.52 -2.84 -10.32
N TRP A 45 1.10 -3.47 -9.23
CA TRP A 45 -0.14 -3.13 -8.54
C TRP A 45 0.19 -2.20 -7.39
N VAL A 46 -0.47 -1.06 -7.33
CA VAL A 46 -0.51 -0.24 -6.12
C VAL A 46 -1.79 -0.60 -5.37
N ILE A 47 -1.65 -0.96 -4.12
CA ILE A 47 -2.76 -1.38 -3.25
C ILE A 47 -2.83 -0.40 -2.10
N ARG A 48 -4.04 0.11 -1.84
CA ARG A 48 -4.36 0.92 -0.67
C ARG A 48 -5.34 0.14 0.20
N ALA A 49 -4.96 -0.07 1.45
CA ALA A 49 -5.80 -0.67 2.47
C ALA A 49 -6.09 0.37 3.55
N HIS A 50 -7.37 0.47 3.93
CA HIS A 50 -7.86 1.33 5.00
C HIS A 50 -8.09 0.48 6.25
N GLY A 51 -7.65 0.97 7.40
CA GLY A 51 -7.71 0.26 8.68
C GLY A 51 -6.98 1.06 9.76
N ASP A 52 -6.54 0.38 10.82
CA ASP A 52 -5.72 1.00 11.88
C ASP A 52 -4.37 0.29 11.93
N PHE A 53 -3.32 0.96 11.46
CA PHE A 53 -2.00 0.38 11.31
C PHE A 53 -1.03 1.00 12.30
N VAL A 54 -0.27 0.15 13.00
CA VAL A 54 0.79 0.58 13.91
C VAL A 54 2.17 0.37 13.26
N ASN A 55 2.93 1.45 13.09
CA ASN A 55 4.27 1.37 12.52
C ASN A 55 5.33 1.11 13.62
N HIS A 56 5.59 -0.16 13.90
CA HIS A 56 6.61 -0.57 14.87
C HIS A 56 8.05 -0.21 14.47
N ARG A 57 8.33 0.00 13.18
CA ARG A 57 9.68 0.36 12.70
C ARG A 57 9.98 1.85 12.84
N ALA A 58 8.96 2.69 12.97
CA ALA A 58 9.08 4.13 13.22
C ALA A 58 9.10 4.48 14.72
N ALA A 59 9.20 3.49 15.60
CA ALA A 59 9.24 3.68 17.04
C ALA A 59 10.55 4.40 17.44
N LEU A 60 10.42 5.56 18.07
CA LEU A 60 11.53 6.24 18.74
C LEU A 60 11.44 5.97 20.25
N PRO A 61 12.56 5.77 20.95
CA PRO A 61 12.55 5.58 22.41
C PRO A 61 11.79 6.71 23.11
N GLY A 62 10.80 6.34 23.94
CA GLY A 62 9.99 7.30 24.70
C GLY A 62 8.87 8.00 23.93
N GLN A 63 8.65 7.68 22.65
CA GLN A 63 7.52 8.21 21.88
C GLN A 63 6.42 7.15 21.69
N PRO A 64 5.13 7.56 21.67
CA PRO A 64 4.05 6.67 21.27
C PRO A 64 4.27 6.12 19.86
N LEU A 65 3.82 4.88 19.62
CA LEU A 65 3.85 4.30 18.29
C LEU A 65 3.00 5.13 17.33
N ARG A 66 3.55 5.41 16.15
CA ARG A 66 2.81 6.13 15.11
C ARG A 66 1.73 5.21 14.55
N ARG A 67 0.49 5.66 14.65
CA ARG A 67 -0.66 5.05 13.98
C ARG A 67 -0.87 5.69 12.61
N ALA A 68 -1.39 4.91 11.68
CA ALA A 68 -1.83 5.37 10.37
C ALA A 68 -3.17 4.72 10.03
N ASP A 69 -4.02 5.45 9.31
CA ASP A 69 -5.31 4.95 8.83
C ASP A 69 -5.20 4.21 7.48
N THR A 70 -4.04 4.30 6.84
CA THR A 70 -3.80 3.77 5.51
C THR A 70 -2.47 3.03 5.41
N LEU A 71 -2.52 1.85 4.77
CA LEU A 71 -1.36 1.12 4.30
C LEU A 71 -1.34 1.15 2.76
N LEU A 72 -0.22 1.60 2.21
CA LEU A 72 0.08 1.55 0.78
C LEU A 72 1.11 0.46 0.51
N MET A 73 0.87 -0.35 -0.52
CA MET A 73 1.81 -1.37 -0.99
C MET A 73 1.99 -1.25 -2.49
N ILE A 74 3.23 -1.43 -2.94
CA ILE A 74 3.58 -1.60 -4.34
C ILE A 74 3.97 -3.06 -4.52
N CYS A 75 3.30 -3.74 -5.43
CA CYS A 75 3.50 -5.16 -5.70
C CYS A 75 3.90 -5.36 -7.16
N ASP A 76 4.88 -6.21 -7.41
CA ASP A 76 5.24 -6.60 -8.77
C ASP A 76 4.05 -7.31 -9.45
N ALA A 77 3.67 -6.89 -10.66
CA ALA A 77 2.45 -7.39 -11.29
C ALA A 77 2.55 -8.84 -11.78
N GLY A 78 3.77 -9.34 -12.06
CA GLY A 78 3.99 -10.71 -12.53
C GLY A 78 4.06 -11.71 -11.37
N THR A 79 4.77 -11.35 -10.30
CA THR A 79 5.03 -12.24 -9.16
C THR A 79 4.09 -12.02 -7.97
N LEU A 80 3.38 -10.89 -7.94
CA LEU A 80 2.56 -10.43 -6.82
C LEU A 80 3.34 -10.26 -5.50
N THR A 81 4.66 -10.12 -5.60
CA THR A 81 5.54 -9.88 -4.44
C THR A 81 5.48 -8.40 -4.06
N VAL A 82 5.37 -8.11 -2.76
CA VAL A 82 5.50 -6.73 -2.25
C VAL A 82 6.93 -6.26 -2.47
N VAL A 83 7.10 -5.17 -3.21
CA VAL A 83 8.40 -4.58 -3.53
C VAL A 83 8.64 -3.27 -2.79
N ASP A 84 7.57 -2.63 -2.32
CA ASP A 84 7.63 -1.46 -1.46
C ASP A 84 6.35 -1.32 -0.64
N TRP A 85 6.41 -0.63 0.50
CA TRP A 85 5.24 -0.35 1.32
C TRP A 85 5.47 0.86 2.24
N GLY A 86 4.38 1.52 2.62
CA GLY A 86 4.40 2.66 3.51
C GLY A 86 3.09 2.83 4.25
N THR A 87 3.15 3.51 5.38
CA THR A 87 1.99 3.93 6.17
C THR A 87 1.99 5.46 6.21
N GLY A 88 0.82 6.09 6.12
CA GLY A 88 0.73 7.54 6.12
C GLY A 88 -0.67 8.06 6.41
N PRO A 89 -0.81 9.26 6.97
CA PRO A 89 -2.10 9.91 7.16
C PRO A 89 -2.64 10.36 5.80
N GLN A 90 -3.87 9.98 5.48
CA GLN A 90 -4.55 10.26 4.20
C GLN A 90 -3.80 9.66 3.00
N GLY A 91 -4.14 8.40 2.69
CA GLY A 91 -3.60 7.68 1.54
C GLY A 91 -3.64 8.47 0.25
N ALA A 92 -2.50 8.56 -0.43
CA ALA A 92 -2.37 9.16 -1.74
C ALA A 92 -3.51 8.71 -2.68
N ASP A 93 -4.04 9.68 -3.44
CA ASP A 93 -5.16 9.43 -4.35
C ASP A 93 -4.74 8.47 -5.47
N LEU A 94 -5.21 7.23 -5.41
CA LEU A 94 -4.90 6.23 -6.43
C LEU A 94 -5.52 6.55 -7.80
N HIS A 95 -6.55 7.38 -7.85
CA HIS A 95 -7.20 7.75 -9.12
C HIS A 95 -6.26 8.50 -10.06
N VAL A 96 -5.21 9.15 -9.51
CA VAL A 96 -4.19 9.82 -10.33
C VAL A 96 -3.28 8.83 -11.08
N LEU A 97 -3.26 7.56 -10.67
CA LEU A 97 -2.52 6.48 -11.34
C LEU A 97 -3.37 5.74 -12.37
N GLY A 98 -4.70 5.89 -12.31
CA GLY A 98 -5.64 5.25 -13.22
C GLY A 98 -6.92 4.75 -12.53
N PRO A 99 -7.74 3.96 -13.23
CA PRO A 99 -8.95 3.35 -12.67
C PRO A 99 -8.62 2.44 -11.48
N THR A 100 -9.31 2.65 -10.36
CA THR A 100 -9.17 1.82 -9.17
C THR A 100 -10.17 0.66 -9.20
N TYR A 101 -9.74 -0.46 -8.63
CA TYR A 101 -10.52 -1.69 -8.50
C TYR A 101 -10.70 -1.98 -7.02
N PRO A 102 -11.93 -2.12 -6.52
CA PRO A 102 -12.15 -2.60 -5.16
C PRO A 102 -11.62 -4.03 -5.06
N LEU A 103 -10.96 -4.34 -3.95
CA LEU A 103 -10.57 -5.69 -3.58
C LEU A 103 -11.38 -6.10 -2.35
N ASP A 104 -11.98 -7.28 -2.39
CA ASP A 104 -12.65 -7.82 -1.21
C ASP A 104 -11.61 -8.00 -0.10
N ALA A 105 -11.79 -7.24 0.98
CA ALA A 105 -11.14 -7.49 2.26
C ALA A 105 -11.80 -8.75 2.83
N GLY A 106 -11.32 -9.93 2.39
CA GLY A 106 -11.96 -11.22 2.70
C GLY A 106 -12.36 -11.32 4.17
N GLY A 107 -13.67 -11.36 4.39
CA GLY A 107 -14.28 -11.78 5.66
C GLY A 107 -14.23 -13.29 5.83
#